data_AF-A0A350WME7-F1
#
_entry.id   AF-A0A350WME7-F1
#
_cell.length_a   1.000
_cell.length_b   1.000
_cell.length_c   1.000
_cell.angle_alpha   90.00
_cell.angle_beta   90.00
_cell.angle_gamma   90.00
#
_symmetry.space_group_name_H-M   'P 1'
#
loop_
_entity.id
_entity.type
_entity.pdbx_description
1 polymer ?
#
loop_
_entity_poly.entity_id
_entity_poly.type
_entity_poly.pdbx_seq_one_letter_code
_entity_poly.pdbx_strand_id
1 'polypeptide(L)'
;MPKHIIIDTDPGIDDSLAILLALASPELVIDGIISVHGNVSTEQTTKNALSILELAKASHVPVYKGCDLPLVKESLLSPETHGDSGLGY
;
A
#
# COMPACT_ATOMS: atom_id res chain seq x y z
N MET A 1 -12.20 -1.47 -22.61
CA MET A 1 -11.28 -0.42 -22.14
C MET A 1 -10.78 -0.83 -20.77
N PRO A 2 -9.50 -0.59 -20.44
CA PRO A 2 -8.99 -0.82 -19.09
C PRO A 2 -9.80 -0.04 -18.04
N LYS A 3 -9.94 -0.60 -16.85
CA LYS A 3 -10.66 0.02 -15.73
C LYS A 3 -9.68 0.84 -14.88
N HIS A 4 -10.01 2.11 -14.69
CA HIS A 4 -9.26 3.01 -13.84
C HIS A 4 -9.60 2.77 -12.36
N ILE A 5 -8.57 2.70 -11.53
CA ILE A 5 -8.69 2.47 -10.09
C ILE A 5 -7.73 3.34 -9.29
N ILE A 6 -8.14 3.64 -8.06
CA ILE A 6 -7.26 4.10 -6.98
C ILE A 6 -7.19 2.96 -5.97
N ILE A 7 -5.99 2.67 -5.46
CA ILE A 7 -5.79 1.66 -4.42
C ILE A 7 -5.60 2.38 -3.09
N ASP A 8 -6.54 2.23 -2.18
CA ASP A 8 -6.43 2.66 -0.78
C ASP A 8 -6.01 1.43 0.05
N THR A 9 -4.85 1.50 0.70
CA THR A 9 -4.18 0.32 1.27
C THR A 9 -3.16 0.72 2.34
N ASP A 10 -2.77 -0.21 3.19
CA ASP A 10 -1.78 -0.07 4.25
C ASP A 10 -0.63 -1.10 4.06
N PRO A 11 0.22 -0.96 3.01
CA PRO A 11 0.91 -2.11 2.44
C PRO A 11 1.61 -3.05 3.42
N GLY A 12 0.94 -4.17 3.64
CA GLY A 12 1.41 -5.40 4.24
C GLY A 12 1.89 -6.40 3.19
N ILE A 13 1.94 -7.68 3.57
CA ILE A 13 2.46 -8.78 2.73
C ILE A 13 1.51 -9.04 1.56
N ASP A 14 0.22 -9.13 1.85
CA ASP A 14 -0.85 -9.40 0.89
C ASP A 14 -1.22 -8.18 0.05
N ASP A 15 -1.24 -6.98 0.64
CA ASP A 15 -1.38 -5.73 -0.13
C ASP A 15 -0.29 -5.57 -1.18
N SER A 16 0.95 -5.92 -0.84
CA SER A 16 2.07 -5.90 -1.78
C SER A 16 1.80 -6.78 -2.98
N LEU A 17 1.24 -7.98 -2.75
CA LEU A 17 0.83 -8.88 -3.83
C LEU A 17 -0.33 -8.29 -4.64
N ALA A 18 -1.30 -7.63 -4.00
CA ALA A 18 -2.42 -6.99 -4.68
C ALA A 18 -1.95 -5.84 -5.60
N ILE A 19 -1.01 -5.00 -5.14
CA ILE A 19 -0.41 -3.93 -5.94
C ILE A 19 0.31 -4.52 -7.16
N LEU A 20 1.16 -5.54 -6.96
CA LEU A 20 1.91 -6.18 -8.04
C LEU A 20 0.97 -6.87 -9.06
N LEU A 21 -0.09 -7.51 -8.58
CA LEU A 21 -1.10 -8.13 -9.42
C LEU A 21 -1.86 -7.08 -10.25
N ALA A 22 -2.23 -5.96 -9.64
CA ALA A 22 -2.89 -4.86 -10.33
C ALA A 22 -1.99 -4.24 -11.41
N LEU A 23 -0.70 -4.04 -11.12
CA LEU A 23 0.29 -3.54 -12.08
C LEU A 23 0.52 -4.50 -13.26
N ALA A 24 0.45 -5.80 -13.02
CA ALA A 24 0.61 -6.82 -14.05
C ALA A 24 -0.64 -7.03 -14.91
N SER A 25 -1.80 -6.46 -14.51
CA SER A 25 -3.07 -6.68 -15.20
C SER A 25 -3.27 -5.67 -16.33
N PRO A 26 -3.43 -6.11 -17.60
CA PRO A 26 -3.78 -5.21 -18.70
C PRO A 26 -5.23 -4.69 -18.60
N GLU A 27 -6.02 -5.23 -17.69
CA GLU A 27 -7.41 -4.83 -17.46
C GLU A 27 -7.51 -3.58 -16.57
N LEU A 28 -6.43 -3.17 -15.91
CA LEU A 28 -6.42 -2.10 -14.91
C LEU A 28 -5.44 -0.97 -15.27
N VAL A 29 -5.80 0.25 -14.87
CA VAL A 29 -4.91 1.41 -14.82
C VAL A 29 -4.96 1.96 -13.40
N ILE A 30 -3.80 2.03 -12.75
CA ILE A 30 -3.68 2.58 -11.40
C ILE A 30 -3.41 4.08 -11.52
N ASP A 31 -4.40 4.90 -11.16
CA ASP A 31 -4.26 6.36 -11.20
C ASP A 31 -3.53 6.90 -9.97
N GLY A 32 -3.45 6.10 -8.89
CA GLY A 32 -2.68 6.40 -7.69
C GLY A 32 -2.88 5.37 -6.58
N ILE A 33 -1.99 5.42 -5.60
CA ILE A 33 -2.07 4.65 -4.36
C ILE A 33 -2.20 5.62 -3.19
N ILE A 34 -3.13 5.36 -2.28
CA ILE A 34 -3.27 6.08 -1.02
C ILE A 34 -2.84 5.12 0.09
N SER A 35 -1.78 5.49 0.82
CA SER A 35 -1.27 4.72 1.96
C SER A 35 -1.91 5.17 3.26
N VAL A 36 -2.53 4.26 4.01
CA VAL A 36 -3.19 4.56 5.29
C VAL A 36 -2.57 3.79 6.46
N HIS A 37 -3.01 4.13 7.67
CA HIS A 37 -2.67 3.43 8.92
C HIS A 37 -3.34 2.05 9.00
N GLY A 38 -2.59 1.02 9.36
CA GLY A 38 -3.14 -0.31 9.66
C GLY A 38 -2.07 -1.31 10.06
N ASN A 39 -1.57 -2.12 9.12
CA ASN A 39 -0.55 -3.15 9.34
C ASN A 39 0.69 -2.60 10.07
N VAL A 40 1.16 -1.42 9.63
CA VAL A 40 2.24 -0.64 10.23
C VAL A 40 1.86 0.86 10.22
N SER A 41 2.73 1.71 10.78
CA SER A 41 2.52 3.16 10.77
C SER A 41 2.37 3.69 9.35
N THR A 42 1.57 4.75 9.17
CA THR A 42 1.34 5.33 7.84
C THR A 42 2.63 5.78 7.14
N GLU A 43 3.64 6.18 7.89
CA GLU A 43 4.97 6.48 7.35
C GLU A 43 5.63 5.23 6.74
N GLN A 44 5.56 4.10 7.44
CA GLN A 44 6.11 2.84 6.96
C GLN A 44 5.26 2.26 5.82
N THR A 45 3.92 2.35 5.86
CA THR A 45 3.07 1.90 4.75
C THR A 45 3.32 2.71 3.48
N THR A 46 3.54 4.03 3.61
CA THR A 46 3.93 4.91 2.49
C THR A 46 5.28 4.50 1.91
N LYS A 47 6.26 4.22 2.78
CA LYS A 47 7.58 3.73 2.35
C LYS A 47 7.49 2.37 1.65
N ASN A 48 6.64 1.47 2.13
CA ASN A 48 6.39 0.17 1.51
C ASN A 48 5.79 0.36 0.12
N ALA A 49 4.73 1.16 -0.02
CA ALA A 49 4.11 1.48 -1.32
C ALA A 49 5.13 1.98 -2.34
N LEU A 50 5.95 2.97 -1.95
CA LEU A 50 7.02 3.52 -2.79
C LEU A 50 8.06 2.44 -3.17
N SER A 51 8.46 1.60 -2.23
CA SER A 51 9.45 0.54 -2.46
C SER A 51 8.91 -0.55 -3.41
N ILE A 52 7.63 -0.90 -3.29
CA ILE A 52 6.95 -1.86 -4.17
C ILE A 52 6.86 -1.30 -5.59
N LEU A 53 6.47 -0.04 -5.76
CA LEU A 53 6.43 0.62 -7.06
C LEU A 53 7.83 0.71 -7.69
N GLU A 54 8.85 1.07 -6.91
CA GLU A 54 10.24 1.11 -7.40
C GLU A 54 10.71 -0.28 -7.86
N LEU A 55 10.47 -1.32 -7.06
CA LEU A 55 10.77 -2.71 -7.41
C LEU A 55 10.08 -3.14 -8.71
N ALA A 56 8.81 -2.76 -8.88
CA ALA A 56 8.01 -3.06 -10.06
C ALA A 56 8.33 -2.15 -11.27
N LYS A 57 9.27 -1.21 -11.14
CA LYS A 57 9.58 -0.17 -12.16
C LYS A 57 8.36 0.67 -12.55
N ALA A 58 7.49 0.93 -11.58
CA ALA A 58 6.22 1.62 -11.70
C ALA A 58 6.17 2.95 -10.94
N SER A 59 7.33 3.59 -10.69
CA SER A 59 7.47 4.84 -9.93
C SER A 59 6.78 6.07 -10.57
N HIS A 60 6.14 5.90 -11.73
CA HIS A 60 5.27 6.90 -12.35
C HIS A 60 3.87 6.97 -11.71
N VAL A 61 3.44 5.92 -11.00
CA VAL A 61 2.19 5.90 -10.25
C VAL A 61 2.37 6.75 -8.98
N PRO A 62 1.55 7.79 -8.75
CA PRO A 62 1.69 8.63 -7.57
C PRO A 62 1.24 7.91 -6.30
N VAL A 63 1.96 8.14 -5.21
CA VAL A 63 1.59 7.70 -3.85
C VAL A 63 1.23 8.91 -3.01
N TYR A 64 0.07 8.86 -2.37
CA TYR A 64 -0.42 9.90 -1.46
C TYR A 64 -0.51 9.34 -0.04
N LYS A 65 0.13 10.02 0.91
CA LYS A 65 0.01 9.65 2.32
C LYS A 65 -1.37 10.05 2.86
N GLY A 66 -2.11 9.07 3.36
CA GLY A 66 -3.46 9.21 3.91
C GLY A 66 -3.46 9.47 5.42
N CYS A 67 -4.50 8.96 6.09
CA CYS A 67 -4.71 9.20 7.52
C CYS A 67 -3.69 8.44 8.39
N ASP A 68 -3.16 9.14 9.40
CA ASP A 68 -2.17 8.58 10.34
C ASP A 68 -2.81 7.77 11.48
N LEU A 69 -4.12 7.92 11.72
CA LEU A 69 -4.83 7.31 12.85
C LEU A 69 -6.28 6.97 12.52
N PRO A 70 -6.90 6.00 13.23
CA PRO A 70 -8.33 5.76 13.15
C PRO A 70 -9.14 6.97 13.62
N LEU A 71 -10.35 7.16 13.08
CA LEU A 71 -11.19 8.32 13.39
C LEU A 71 -11.70 8.38 14.85
N VAL A 72 -11.88 7.22 15.50
CA VAL A 72 -12.55 7.12 16.82
C VAL A 72 -11.83 6.16 17.76
N LYS A 73 -11.24 5.09 17.24
CA LYS A 73 -10.60 4.04 18.02
C LYS A 73 -9.12 4.33 18.23
N GLU A 74 -8.55 3.70 19.25
CA GLU A 74 -7.10 3.69 19.43
C GLU A 74 -6.40 3.02 18.25
N SER A 75 -5.18 3.49 17.96
CA SER A 75 -4.30 2.87 16.97
C SER A 75 -3.93 1.47 17.42
N LEU A 76 -4.09 0.52 16.50
CA LEU A 76 -3.63 -0.86 16.64
C LEU A 76 -2.90 -1.23 15.36
N LEU A 77 -1.70 -1.79 15.51
CA LEU A 77 -0.86 -2.28 14.42
C LEU A 77 -0.79 -3.82 14.48
N SER A 78 -0.28 -4.45 13.43
CA SER A 78 -0.22 -5.91 13.29
C SER A 78 1.19 -6.47 13.01
N PRO A 79 2.21 -6.13 13.82
CA PRO A 79 3.58 -6.63 13.63
C PRO A 79 3.68 -8.16 13.78
N GLU A 80 2.77 -8.80 14.52
CA GLU A 80 2.71 -10.25 14.65
C GLU A 80 2.41 -10.97 13.32
N THR A 81 1.76 -10.28 12.38
CA THR A 81 1.40 -10.81 11.06
C THR A 81 2.36 -10.31 9.98
N HIS A 82 2.71 -9.03 10.01
CA HIS A 82 3.43 -8.36 8.92
C HIS A 82 4.89 -7.99 9.24
N GLY A 83 5.35 -8.26 10.47
CA GLY A 83 6.68 -7.89 10.94
C GLY A 83 6.83 -6.39 11.18
N ASP A 84 7.96 -5.99 11.77
CA ASP A 84 8.21 -4.60 12.21
C ASP A 84 8.21 -3.58 11.05
N SER A 85 8.47 -4.06 9.82
CA SER A 85 8.48 -3.23 8.61
C SER A 85 7.21 -3.35 7.75
N GLY A 86 6.30 -4.27 8.07
CA GLY A 86 5.09 -4.53 7.29
C GLY A 86 5.28 -5.51 6.12
N LEU A 87 6.51 -5.87 5.77
CA LEU A 87 6.83 -6.74 4.61
C LEU A 87 7.43 -8.09 5.01
N GLY A 88 7.05 -8.61 6.18
CA GLY A 88 7.56 -9.85 6.75
C GLY A 88 8.71 -9.63 7.74
N TYR A 89 9.38 -10.74 8.05
CA TYR A 89 10.51 -10.83 8.99
C TYR A 89 11.85 -10.93 8.27
#